data_AF-W6MTY2-F1
#
_entry.id   AF-W6MTY2-F1
#
_cell.length_a   1.000
_cell.length_b   1.000
_cell.length_c   1.000
_cell.angle_alpha   90.00
_cell.angle_beta   90.00
_cell.angle_gamma   90.00
#
_symmetry.space_group_name_H-M   'P 1'
#
loop_
_entity.id
_entity.type
_entity.pdbx_description
1 polymer ?
#
loop_
_entity_poly.entity_id
_entity_poly.type
_entity_poly.pdbx_seq_one_letter_code
_entity_poly.pdbx_strand_id
1 'polypeptide(L)'
;MFRLFWPLSSSSSSPALTIPTYLGGNQEDSIDLQIKSLIYMFNRYRVDKLTQFLTCVEPGYYKFEYVDSITNGEGNDKLDIIYNKSQFEEELLKDEYRILIDYVRNKFRAMLILSDFPKEIDQIPKFPCKTFNFVVLRADSTDQIYADVLINKSHIYSEYKTPYDVKLGILNKVLSGQRRSQKPGSTYFNKSDRSAIIKQYVQRLGFHIQVERIYKATLRSKEQINILKPLDENSEMISPFKSPKTSPRLKQQKSTLKLGDGLVTKPIPLFPSNGTKFVSPTKRRNSELAEEMHSALPPPPAAPTLKARASRMRLNEATSPPRTKVPSASPKRTLREKPSMSILKLDKLYAQSQTQRTQEKAHDSFLEYDSDDSSVLSGFEDASDFSNPPNEGSASSVTSGSGVSSGIFMAMTLEEKKGTYDNCKCAVRIRVEREKQLIRKKMNAAVQENR
;
A
#
# COMPACT_ATOMS: atom_id res chain seq x y z
N MET A 1 -11.04 27.35 4.30
CA MET A 1 -12.11 26.32 4.31
C MET A 1 -12.35 25.65 5.67
N PHE A 2 -11.39 25.59 6.61
CA PHE A 2 -11.57 24.85 7.87
C PHE A 2 -12.45 25.51 8.97
N ARG A 3 -12.91 26.75 8.80
CA ARG A 3 -13.78 27.43 9.80
C ARG A 3 -15.24 26.97 9.78
N LEU A 4 -15.65 26.14 8.81
CA LEU A 4 -17.05 25.74 8.63
C LEU A 4 -17.45 24.45 9.36
N PHE A 5 -16.52 23.74 10.00
CA PHE A 5 -16.81 22.42 10.60
C PHE A 5 -16.90 22.41 12.14
N TRP A 6 -16.81 23.57 12.78
CA TRP A 6 -17.01 23.68 14.22
C TRP A 6 -17.96 24.83 14.54
N PRO A 7 -19.26 24.57 14.75
CA PRO A 7 -20.09 25.52 15.47
C PRO A 7 -19.53 25.57 16.90
N LEU A 8 -18.92 26.69 17.25
CA LEU A 8 -18.66 27.07 18.64
C LEU A 8 -20.01 27.36 19.30
N SER A 9 -20.84 26.33 19.45
CA SER A 9 -22.10 26.43 20.17
C SER A 9 -21.77 26.53 21.66
N SER A 10 -21.75 27.75 22.18
CA SER A 10 -21.55 28.08 23.59
C SER A 10 -22.78 27.74 24.46
N SER A 11 -23.47 26.63 24.18
CA SER A 11 -24.56 26.12 25.03
C SER A 11 -23.99 25.34 26.21
N SER A 12 -24.37 25.76 27.42
CA SER A 12 -23.76 25.53 28.74
C SER A 12 -23.81 24.10 29.32
N SER A 13 -23.96 23.06 28.50
CA SER A 13 -23.68 21.68 28.92
C SER A 13 -22.51 21.19 28.08
N SER A 14 -21.29 21.21 28.60
CA SER A 14 -20.11 20.72 27.87
C SER A 14 -20.39 19.30 27.35
N PRO A 15 -20.65 19.10 26.05
CA PRO A 15 -20.79 17.75 25.53
C PRO A 15 -19.45 17.07 25.75
N ALA A 16 -19.44 15.90 26.38
CA ALA A 16 -18.23 15.13 26.57
C ALA A 16 -17.56 14.96 25.20
N LEU A 17 -16.34 15.47 25.06
CA LEU A 17 -15.58 15.42 23.82
C LEU A 17 -15.37 13.95 23.45
N THR A 18 -16.13 13.47 22.47
CA THR A 18 -16.05 12.07 22.02
C THR A 18 -14.89 11.96 21.04
N ILE A 19 -13.84 11.25 21.46
CA ILE A 19 -12.62 11.03 20.68
C ILE A 19 -12.86 9.81 19.75
N PRO A 20 -12.57 9.90 18.45
CA PRO A 20 -12.78 8.78 17.52
C PRO A 20 -11.85 7.62 17.83
N THR A 21 -12.39 6.41 17.69
CA THR A 21 -11.67 5.15 17.90
C THR A 21 -11.29 4.47 16.58
N TYR A 22 -11.96 4.83 15.48
CA TYR A 22 -11.77 4.26 14.14
C TYR A 22 -12.05 2.75 14.05
N LEU A 23 -12.72 2.19 15.05
CA LEU A 23 -13.10 0.79 15.07
C LEU A 23 -14.34 0.56 14.18
N GLY A 24 -14.47 -0.66 13.66
CA GLY A 24 -15.64 -1.07 12.90
C GLY A 24 -16.59 -1.94 13.71
N GLY A 25 -17.81 -2.10 13.23
CA GLY A 25 -18.78 -3.01 13.80
C GLY A 25 -19.60 -2.39 14.93
N ASN A 26 -19.81 -3.12 16.02
CA ASN A 26 -20.61 -2.61 17.14
C ASN A 26 -19.91 -1.48 17.93
N GLN A 27 -18.60 -1.32 17.75
CA GLN A 27 -17.79 -0.28 18.37
C GLN A 27 -17.50 0.89 17.41
N GLU A 28 -18.24 0.99 16.30
CA GLU A 28 -18.06 2.09 15.37
C GLU A 28 -18.43 3.45 16.00
N ASP A 29 -17.66 4.48 15.64
CA ASP A 29 -17.93 5.86 16.04
C ASP A 29 -19.29 6.33 15.47
N SER A 30 -19.84 7.42 16.00
CA SER A 30 -21.03 8.03 15.37
C SER A 30 -20.71 8.44 13.93
N ILE A 31 -21.67 8.29 13.02
CA ILE A 31 -21.46 8.53 11.58
C ILE A 31 -20.94 9.94 11.31
N ASP A 32 -21.51 10.94 12.00
CA ASP A 32 -21.08 12.33 11.90
C ASP A 32 -19.63 12.54 12.41
N LEU A 33 -19.23 11.87 13.50
CA LEU A 33 -17.85 11.91 14.00
C LEU A 33 -16.89 11.21 13.05
N GLN A 34 -17.27 10.05 12.50
CA GLN A 34 -16.49 9.29 11.53
C GLN A 34 -16.24 10.10 10.25
N ILE A 35 -17.26 10.79 9.72
CA ILE A 35 -17.11 11.66 8.55
C ILE A 35 -16.13 12.80 8.86
N LYS A 36 -16.34 13.52 9.96
CA LYS A 36 -15.49 14.65 10.37
C LYS A 36 -14.02 14.21 10.58
N SER A 37 -13.81 13.09 11.28
CA SER A 37 -12.48 12.57 11.60
C SER A 37 -11.75 12.04 10.37
N LEU A 38 -12.43 11.27 9.50
CA LEU A 38 -11.81 10.70 8.29
C LEU A 38 -11.47 11.77 7.25
N ILE A 39 -12.24 12.86 7.13
CA ILE A 39 -11.86 13.99 6.27
C ILE A 39 -10.60 14.67 6.79
N TYR A 40 -10.54 14.90 8.10
CA TYR A 40 -9.36 15.48 8.71
C TYR A 40 -8.13 14.58 8.49
N MET A 41 -8.26 13.28 8.77
CA MET A 41 -7.19 12.28 8.57
C MET A 41 -6.77 12.15 7.10
N PHE A 42 -7.71 12.18 6.15
CA PHE A 42 -7.41 12.15 4.72
C PHE A 42 -6.47 13.28 4.32
N ASN A 43 -6.78 14.50 4.75
CA ASN A 43 -5.96 15.67 4.46
C ASN A 43 -4.64 15.64 5.24
N ARG A 44 -4.69 15.22 6.51
CA ARG A 44 -3.54 15.17 7.41
C ARG A 44 -2.47 14.19 6.94
N TYR A 45 -2.88 13.04 6.43
CA TYR A 45 -2.03 11.97 5.92
C TYR A 45 -1.94 11.94 4.39
N ARG A 46 -2.51 12.92 3.67
CA ARG A 46 -2.50 13.00 2.19
C ARG A 46 -2.70 11.62 1.55
N VAL A 47 -3.77 10.92 1.94
CA VAL A 47 -3.94 9.48 1.66
C VAL A 47 -3.90 9.18 0.16
N ASP A 48 -4.32 10.12 -0.68
CA ASP A 48 -4.24 10.06 -2.13
C ASP A 48 -2.80 10.03 -2.68
N LYS A 49 -1.84 10.58 -1.94
CA LYS A 49 -0.41 10.70 -2.30
C LYS A 49 0.48 9.63 -1.68
N LEU A 50 -0.09 8.66 -0.96
CA LEU A 50 0.67 7.54 -0.43
C LEU A 50 1.27 6.69 -1.56
N THR A 51 2.49 6.22 -1.36
CA THR A 51 3.12 5.25 -2.25
C THR A 51 2.44 3.88 -2.17
N GLN A 52 2.79 3.02 -3.12
CA GLN A 52 2.23 1.67 -3.22
C GLN A 52 2.57 0.75 -2.04
N PHE A 53 3.70 0.99 -1.39
CA PHE A 53 4.19 0.20 -0.26
C PHE A 53 4.69 1.12 0.83
N LEU A 54 4.49 0.70 2.08
CA LEU A 54 5.05 1.38 3.24
C LEU A 54 6.58 1.24 3.27
N THR A 55 7.28 2.26 3.76
CA THR A 55 8.72 2.15 4.03
C THR A 55 8.92 1.39 5.34
N CYS A 56 9.68 0.30 5.29
CA CYS A 56 10.16 -0.38 6.49
C CYS A 56 11.35 0.41 7.05
N VAL A 57 11.15 1.09 8.19
CA VAL A 57 12.23 1.83 8.88
C VAL A 57 13.10 0.85 9.68
N GLU A 58 12.43 -0.05 10.40
CA GLU A 58 13.03 -1.12 11.19
C GLU A 58 12.16 -2.39 11.03
N PRO A 59 12.68 -3.60 11.30
CA PRO A 59 11.87 -4.82 11.21
C PRO A 59 10.55 -4.70 11.98
N GLY A 60 9.43 -4.69 11.23
CA GLY A 60 8.08 -4.53 11.75
C GLY A 60 7.69 -3.11 12.17
N TYR A 61 8.49 -2.09 11.85
CA TYR A 61 8.13 -0.67 12.03
C TYR A 61 8.03 -0.03 10.65
N TYR A 62 6.81 0.40 10.32
CA TYR A 62 6.48 0.93 9.01
C TYR A 62 6.10 2.39 9.13
N LYS A 63 6.43 3.14 8.08
CA LYS A 63 6.08 4.55 7.98
C LYS A 63 5.43 4.82 6.63
N PHE A 64 4.50 5.78 6.63
CA PHE A 64 3.95 6.32 5.40
C PHE A 64 5.03 6.99 4.55
N GLU A 65 5.02 6.66 3.28
CA GLU A 65 5.87 7.24 2.25
C GLU A 65 4.96 7.88 1.19
N TYR A 66 5.42 9.01 0.65
CA TYR A 66 4.63 9.85 -0.24
C TYR A 66 5.29 9.98 -1.59
N VAL A 67 4.49 9.96 -2.65
CA VAL A 67 4.97 10.10 -4.04
C VAL A 67 5.62 11.48 -4.26
N ASP A 68 5.11 12.50 -3.58
CA ASP A 68 5.61 13.87 -3.71
C ASP A 68 6.53 14.19 -2.52
N SER A 69 7.72 14.75 -2.79
CA SER A 69 8.68 15.17 -1.74
C SER A 69 8.25 16.40 -0.93
N ILE A 70 7.00 16.85 -1.07
CA ILE A 70 6.48 18.01 -0.34
C ILE A 70 6.39 17.62 1.14
N THR A 71 7.17 18.33 1.96
CA THR A 71 7.17 18.20 3.42
C THR A 71 5.74 18.33 3.95
N ASN A 72 5.35 17.38 4.82
CA ASN A 72 4.06 17.40 5.50
C ASN A 72 3.77 18.81 6.02
N GLY A 73 2.63 19.39 5.61
CA GLY A 73 2.22 20.72 6.04
C GLY A 73 2.19 20.82 7.57
N GLU A 74 2.37 22.04 8.09
CA GLU A 74 2.25 22.35 9.51
C GLU A 74 0.97 21.72 10.06
N GLY A 75 1.14 20.69 10.90
CA GLY A 75 0.03 19.98 11.52
C GLY A 75 -0.64 20.87 12.57
N ASN A 76 -1.94 20.70 12.77
CA ASN A 76 -2.62 21.31 13.89
C ASN A 76 -2.62 20.31 15.06
N ASP A 77 -1.66 20.44 15.96
CA ASP A 77 -1.47 19.50 17.09
C ASP A 77 -2.75 19.33 17.93
N LYS A 78 -3.57 20.38 18.06
CA LYS A 78 -4.85 20.30 18.76
C LYS A 78 -5.84 19.38 18.05
N LEU A 79 -5.92 19.48 16.72
CA LEU A 79 -6.79 18.60 15.93
C LEU A 79 -6.23 17.18 15.85
N ASP A 80 -4.90 17.02 15.84
CA ASP A 80 -4.26 15.69 15.91
C ASP A 80 -4.64 14.96 17.22
N ILE A 81 -4.75 15.69 18.35
CA ILE A 81 -5.24 15.14 19.62
C ILE A 81 -6.76 14.86 19.55
N ILE A 82 -7.56 15.84 19.12
CA ILE A 82 -9.03 15.72 19.09
C ILE A 82 -9.48 14.55 18.21
N TYR A 83 -8.86 14.39 17.05
CA TYR A 83 -9.16 13.31 16.12
C TYR A 83 -8.26 12.09 16.31
N ASN A 84 -7.55 11.96 17.43
CA ASN A 84 -6.77 10.79 17.79
C ASN A 84 -5.92 10.24 16.64
N LYS A 85 -5.02 11.09 16.14
CA LYS A 85 -4.11 10.76 15.04
C LYS A 85 -3.33 9.47 15.29
N SER A 86 -2.89 9.24 16.53
CA SER A 86 -2.14 8.05 16.92
C SER A 86 -2.94 6.76 16.70
N GLN A 87 -4.21 6.75 17.13
CA GLN A 87 -5.08 5.59 16.95
C GLN A 87 -5.38 5.32 15.49
N PHE A 88 -5.60 6.36 14.68
CA PHE A 88 -5.80 6.21 13.24
C PHE A 88 -4.59 5.58 12.56
N GLU A 89 -3.38 6.05 12.91
CA GLU A 89 -2.13 5.50 12.40
C GLU A 89 -1.93 4.05 12.84
N GLU A 90 -2.19 3.74 14.11
CA GLU A 90 -2.15 2.37 14.61
C GLU A 90 -3.13 1.47 13.85
N GLU A 91 -4.37 1.92 13.65
CA GLU A 91 -5.37 1.12 12.94
C GLU A 91 -4.94 0.85 11.49
N LEU A 92 -4.38 1.84 10.78
CA LEU A 92 -3.90 1.62 9.40
C LEU A 92 -2.64 0.74 9.34
N LEU A 93 -1.73 0.87 10.30
CA LEU A 93 -0.42 0.19 10.27
C LEU A 93 -0.42 -1.17 10.98
N LYS A 94 -1.28 -1.43 11.96
CA LYS A 94 -1.31 -2.67 12.75
C LYS A 94 -2.14 -3.76 12.06
N ASP A 95 -1.80 -4.03 10.80
CA ASP A 95 -2.49 -5.02 9.98
C ASP A 95 -1.46 -5.96 9.31
N GLU A 96 -1.71 -7.27 9.33
CA GLU A 96 -0.85 -8.26 8.69
C GLU A 96 -0.82 -8.14 7.16
N TYR A 97 -1.86 -7.54 6.58
CA TYR A 97 -1.98 -7.32 5.14
C TYR A 97 -1.37 -5.99 4.67
N ARG A 98 -0.77 -5.19 5.56
CA ARG A 98 -0.11 -3.91 5.23
C ARG A 98 1.02 -4.00 4.19
N ILE A 99 1.56 -5.20 3.99
CA ILE A 99 2.59 -5.50 3.00
C ILE A 99 2.05 -5.65 1.57
N LEU A 100 0.72 -5.76 1.41
CA LEU A 100 0.08 -5.85 0.11
C LEU A 100 0.09 -4.48 -0.56
N ILE A 101 0.15 -4.49 -1.89
CA ILE A 101 0.15 -3.26 -2.68
C ILE A 101 -1.09 -2.41 -2.38
N ASP A 102 -0.88 -1.11 -2.19
CA ASP A 102 -1.92 -0.12 -1.92
C ASP A 102 -2.86 -0.44 -0.75
N TYR A 103 -2.46 -1.35 0.16
CA TYR A 103 -3.36 -1.83 1.19
C TYR A 103 -3.85 -0.71 2.09
N VAL A 104 -2.97 0.21 2.51
CA VAL A 104 -3.34 1.34 3.37
C VAL A 104 -4.39 2.23 2.71
N ARG A 105 -4.23 2.54 1.42
CA ARG A 105 -5.22 3.35 0.67
C ARG A 105 -6.57 2.66 0.61
N ASN A 106 -6.57 1.34 0.41
CA ASN A 106 -7.79 0.55 0.31
C ASN A 106 -8.44 0.23 1.66
N LYS A 107 -7.65 0.10 2.72
CA LYS A 107 -8.14 0.06 4.10
C LYS A 107 -8.79 1.38 4.48
N PHE A 108 -8.21 2.51 4.07
CA PHE A 108 -8.86 3.81 4.24
C PHE A 108 -10.18 3.91 3.45
N ARG A 109 -10.24 3.46 2.18
CA ARG A 109 -11.49 3.40 1.42
C ARG A 109 -12.58 2.56 2.11
N ALA A 110 -12.18 1.46 2.73
CA ALA A 110 -13.10 0.64 3.52
C ALA A 110 -13.65 1.37 4.75
N MET A 111 -12.85 2.24 5.39
CA MET A 111 -13.34 3.10 6.48
C MET A 111 -14.34 4.16 6.00
N LEU A 112 -14.36 4.51 4.71
CA LEU A 112 -15.35 5.43 4.12
C LEU A 112 -16.72 4.77 3.88
N ILE A 113 -16.87 3.47 4.18
CA ILE A 113 -18.13 2.73 4.07
C ILE A 113 -18.91 2.86 5.38
N LEU A 114 -19.90 3.75 5.37
CA LEU A 114 -20.67 4.15 6.54
C LEU A 114 -21.77 3.15 6.91
N SER A 115 -21.98 3.05 8.22
CA SER A 115 -23.21 2.61 8.92
C SER A 115 -24.52 2.72 8.18
N ASP A 116 -24.83 3.99 8.02
CA ASP A 116 -26.13 4.58 7.83
C ASP A 116 -25.86 6.02 7.34
N PHE A 117 -26.92 6.78 7.11
CA PHE A 117 -26.81 8.19 6.76
C PHE A 117 -26.45 9.06 7.98
N PRO A 118 -25.66 10.13 7.80
CA PRO A 118 -25.37 11.09 8.87
C PRO A 118 -26.65 11.77 9.36
N LYS A 119 -26.67 12.14 10.65
CA LYS A 119 -27.84 12.80 11.27
C LYS A 119 -27.67 14.31 11.37
N GLU A 120 -26.43 14.79 11.50
CA GLU A 120 -26.13 16.21 11.68
C GLU A 120 -25.68 16.90 10.39
N ILE A 121 -25.26 16.12 9.39
CA ILE A 121 -24.68 16.64 8.15
C ILE A 121 -25.67 16.46 7.00
N ASP A 122 -26.24 17.58 6.52
CA ASP A 122 -27.21 17.58 5.42
C ASP A 122 -26.64 17.03 4.11
N GLN A 123 -25.36 17.31 3.84
CA GLN A 123 -24.68 16.91 2.60
C GLN A 123 -23.34 16.25 2.91
N ILE A 124 -23.21 15.00 2.48
CA ILE A 124 -21.97 14.24 2.62
C ILE A 124 -20.85 14.98 1.88
N PRO A 125 -19.79 15.38 2.59
CA PRO A 125 -18.67 16.11 2.00
C PRO A 125 -17.92 15.25 1.00
N LYS A 126 -17.45 15.88 -0.07
CA LYS A 126 -16.70 15.22 -1.15
C LYS A 126 -15.22 15.47 -1.00
N PHE A 127 -14.42 14.43 -1.25
CA PHE A 127 -12.97 14.56 -1.34
C PHE A 127 -12.57 15.24 -2.65
N PRO A 128 -11.39 15.89 -2.70
CA PRO A 128 -10.87 16.47 -3.95
C PRO A 128 -10.58 15.39 -5.02
N CYS A 129 -10.33 14.15 -4.60
CA CYS A 129 -10.05 13.03 -5.48
C CYS A 129 -11.31 12.17 -5.70
N LYS A 130 -11.63 11.86 -6.95
CA LYS A 130 -12.82 11.07 -7.32
C LYS A 130 -12.81 9.63 -6.80
N THR A 131 -11.64 9.10 -6.44
CA THR A 131 -11.44 7.71 -5.99
C THR A 131 -11.69 7.51 -4.49
N PHE A 132 -12.04 8.57 -3.76
CA PHE A 132 -12.38 8.53 -2.35
C PHE A 132 -13.73 9.21 -2.17
N ASN A 133 -14.68 8.48 -1.62
CA ASN A 133 -16.05 8.91 -1.44
C ASN A 133 -16.66 8.12 -0.28
N PHE A 134 -17.48 8.80 0.51
CA PHE A 134 -18.31 8.11 1.48
C PHE A 134 -19.43 7.38 0.77
N VAL A 135 -19.67 6.14 1.18
CA VAL A 135 -20.77 5.30 0.67
C VAL A 135 -21.47 4.66 1.86
N VAL A 136 -22.78 4.49 1.78
CA VAL A 136 -23.56 3.87 2.86
C VAL A 136 -23.79 2.40 2.54
N LEU A 137 -23.52 1.52 3.49
CA LEU A 137 -23.83 0.10 3.44
C LEU A 137 -24.36 -0.33 4.80
N ARG A 138 -25.67 -0.56 4.89
CA ARG A 138 -26.28 -1.06 6.12
C ARG A 138 -25.98 -2.53 6.32
N ALA A 139 -25.91 -2.97 7.57
CA ALA A 139 -25.64 -4.37 7.89
C ALA A 139 -26.74 -5.33 7.41
N ASP A 140 -28.00 -4.91 7.48
CA ASP A 140 -29.16 -5.67 7.03
C ASP A 140 -29.42 -5.62 5.51
N SER A 141 -28.46 -5.09 4.73
CA SER A 141 -28.58 -5.00 3.28
C SER A 141 -28.52 -6.36 2.59
N THR A 142 -29.13 -6.48 1.42
CA THR A 142 -29.07 -7.69 0.60
C THR A 142 -27.69 -7.89 -0.05
N ASP A 143 -27.37 -9.13 -0.43
CA ASP A 143 -26.10 -9.47 -1.10
C ASP A 143 -25.87 -8.64 -2.38
N GLN A 144 -26.94 -8.29 -3.11
CA GLN A 144 -26.87 -7.43 -4.29
C GLN A 144 -26.42 -6.00 -3.95
N ILE A 145 -26.89 -5.45 -2.83
CA ILE A 145 -26.47 -4.12 -2.34
C ILE A 145 -25.01 -4.19 -1.87
N TYR A 146 -24.61 -5.28 -1.20
CA TYR A 146 -23.20 -5.51 -0.86
C TYR A 146 -22.32 -5.54 -2.12
N ALA A 147 -22.75 -6.25 -3.17
CA ALA A 147 -22.04 -6.30 -4.45
C ALA A 147 -21.94 -4.92 -5.10
N ASP A 148 -23.04 -4.19 -5.20
CA ASP A 148 -23.04 -2.86 -5.79
C ASP A 148 -22.13 -1.88 -5.02
N VAL A 149 -22.25 -1.83 -3.69
CA VAL A 149 -21.44 -0.91 -2.90
C VAL A 149 -19.96 -1.30 -2.92
N LEU A 150 -19.62 -2.56 -2.66
CA LEU A 150 -18.22 -2.98 -2.53
C LEU A 150 -17.48 -3.06 -3.87
N ILE A 151 -18.16 -3.39 -4.96
CA ILE A 151 -17.52 -3.55 -6.28
C ILE A 151 -17.57 -2.24 -7.08
N ASN A 152 -18.73 -1.57 -7.12
CA ASN A 152 -18.95 -0.45 -8.02
C ASN A 152 -18.72 0.92 -7.37
N LYS A 153 -19.13 1.10 -6.11
CA LYS A 153 -19.18 2.44 -5.47
C LYS A 153 -18.00 2.75 -4.54
N SER A 154 -17.39 1.73 -3.92
CA SER A 154 -16.34 1.90 -2.90
C SER A 154 -14.97 2.31 -3.46
N HIS A 155 -14.77 2.15 -4.77
CA HIS A 155 -13.48 2.33 -5.45
C HIS A 155 -12.31 1.52 -4.86
N ILE A 156 -12.59 0.47 -4.08
CA ILE A 156 -11.59 -0.44 -3.53
C ILE A 156 -10.83 -1.08 -4.70
N TYR A 157 -9.51 -0.89 -4.69
CA TYR A 157 -8.55 -1.33 -5.70
C TYR A 157 -8.88 -0.84 -7.13
N SER A 158 -9.45 0.36 -7.26
CA SER A 158 -9.80 0.94 -8.56
C SER A 158 -8.59 1.25 -9.47
N GLU A 159 -7.38 1.30 -8.92
CA GLU A 159 -6.12 1.44 -9.68
C GLU A 159 -5.78 0.20 -10.52
N TYR A 160 -6.35 -0.96 -10.17
CA TYR A 160 -6.06 -2.24 -10.81
C TYR A 160 -7.27 -2.71 -11.62
N LYS A 161 -7.02 -3.09 -12.87
CA LYS A 161 -8.03 -3.64 -13.76
C LYS A 161 -8.30 -5.10 -13.40
N THR A 162 -9.12 -5.32 -12.38
CA THR A 162 -9.62 -6.66 -12.02
C THR A 162 -11.02 -6.86 -12.61
N PRO A 163 -11.27 -7.97 -13.35
CA PRO A 163 -12.57 -8.27 -13.92
C PRO A 163 -13.69 -8.31 -12.86
N TYR A 164 -14.90 -7.91 -13.25
CA TYR A 164 -16.07 -7.88 -12.35
C TYR A 164 -16.36 -9.25 -11.74
N ASP A 165 -16.30 -10.31 -12.55
CA ASP A 165 -16.61 -11.69 -12.11
C ASP A 165 -15.66 -12.18 -11.01
N VAL A 166 -14.38 -11.78 -11.08
CA VAL A 166 -13.41 -12.11 -10.03
C VAL A 166 -13.76 -11.38 -8.73
N LYS A 167 -14.10 -10.09 -8.81
CA LYS A 167 -14.53 -9.31 -7.62
C LYS A 167 -15.79 -9.88 -7.00
N LEU A 168 -16.79 -10.20 -7.83
CA LEU A 168 -18.05 -10.81 -7.40
C LEU A 168 -17.83 -12.19 -6.78
N GLY A 169 -17.00 -13.03 -7.40
CA GLY A 169 -16.69 -14.35 -6.86
C GLY A 169 -15.93 -14.29 -5.53
N ILE A 170 -15.00 -13.34 -5.36
CA ILE A 170 -14.35 -13.09 -4.06
C ILE A 170 -15.39 -12.68 -3.01
N LEU A 171 -16.28 -11.74 -3.35
CA LEU A 171 -17.32 -11.26 -2.44
C LEU A 171 -18.30 -12.36 -2.04
N ASN A 172 -18.80 -13.16 -3.00
CA ASN A 172 -19.72 -14.26 -2.73
C ASN A 172 -19.11 -15.28 -1.76
N LYS A 173 -17.81 -15.56 -1.86
CA LYS A 173 -17.09 -16.43 -0.92
C LYS A 173 -17.01 -15.83 0.47
N VAL A 174 -16.78 -14.51 0.58
CA VAL A 174 -16.79 -13.80 1.86
C VAL A 174 -18.18 -13.83 2.50
N LEU A 175 -19.22 -13.51 1.75
CA LEU A 175 -20.60 -13.53 2.22
C LEU A 175 -21.02 -14.94 2.69
N SER A 176 -20.73 -15.96 1.88
CA SER A 176 -21.03 -17.36 2.23
C SER A 176 -20.23 -17.81 3.46
N GLY A 177 -18.97 -17.40 3.56
CA GLY A 177 -18.14 -17.64 4.75
C GLY A 177 -18.74 -17.02 6.00
N GLN A 178 -19.13 -15.74 5.92
CA GLN A 178 -19.72 -15.04 7.06
C GLN A 178 -21.04 -15.69 7.49
N ARG A 179 -21.92 -16.06 6.56
CA ARG A 179 -23.18 -16.75 6.87
C ARG A 179 -22.96 -18.08 7.59
N ARG A 180 -21.91 -18.84 7.23
CA ARG A 180 -21.54 -20.09 7.93
C ARG A 180 -21.05 -19.85 9.36
N SER A 181 -20.44 -18.70 9.63
CA SER A 181 -19.96 -18.31 10.97
C SER A 181 -21.05 -17.67 11.84
N GLN A 182 -22.22 -17.34 11.28
CA GLN A 182 -23.31 -16.74 12.04
C GLN A 182 -23.96 -17.76 12.98
N LYS A 183 -24.54 -17.24 14.07
CA LYS A 183 -25.35 -18.06 14.98
C LYS A 183 -26.54 -18.66 14.22
N PRO A 184 -26.87 -19.94 14.45
CA PRO A 184 -28.03 -20.57 13.82
C PRO A 184 -29.30 -19.76 14.13
N GLY A 185 -30.05 -19.41 13.10
CA GLY A 185 -31.28 -18.61 13.19
C GLY A 185 -31.12 -17.11 12.88
N SER A 186 -29.89 -16.60 12.71
CA SER A 186 -29.70 -15.21 12.24
C SER A 186 -29.93 -15.12 10.74
N THR A 187 -30.95 -14.36 10.31
CA THR A 187 -31.23 -14.13 8.88
C THR A 187 -30.48 -12.94 8.30
N TYR A 188 -30.06 -12.00 9.15
CA TYR A 188 -29.44 -10.73 8.76
C TYR A 188 -28.01 -10.61 9.32
N PHE A 189 -27.16 -9.83 8.66
CA PHE A 189 -25.85 -9.47 9.19
C PHE A 189 -25.99 -8.37 10.25
N ASN A 190 -25.24 -8.49 11.34
CA ASN A 190 -25.08 -7.39 12.30
C ASN A 190 -23.94 -6.45 11.87
N LYS A 191 -23.72 -5.35 12.59
CA LYS A 191 -22.67 -4.38 12.25
C LYS A 191 -21.27 -5.01 12.27
N SER A 192 -21.00 -5.90 13.22
CA SER A 192 -19.73 -6.62 13.31
C SER A 192 -19.51 -7.57 12.12
N ASP A 193 -20.55 -8.30 11.69
CA ASP A 193 -20.52 -9.13 10.49
C ASP A 193 -20.21 -8.28 9.25
N ARG A 194 -20.87 -7.13 9.11
CA ARG A 194 -20.61 -6.18 8.03
C ARG A 194 -19.15 -5.72 8.01
N SER A 195 -18.62 -5.32 9.16
CA SER A 195 -17.22 -4.91 9.30
C SER A 195 -16.27 -6.04 8.89
N ALA A 196 -16.56 -7.27 9.33
CA ALA A 196 -15.79 -8.45 8.96
C ALA A 196 -15.85 -8.73 7.46
N ILE A 197 -17.02 -8.63 6.83
CA ILE A 197 -17.21 -8.80 5.37
C ILE A 197 -16.37 -7.78 4.61
N ILE A 198 -16.46 -6.49 4.96
CA ILE A 198 -15.70 -5.42 4.29
C ILE A 198 -14.19 -5.70 4.42
N LYS A 199 -13.72 -6.00 5.63
CA LYS A 199 -12.32 -6.30 5.91
C LYS A 199 -11.82 -7.50 5.10
N GLN A 200 -12.54 -8.61 5.14
CA GLN A 200 -12.18 -9.83 4.41
C GLN A 200 -12.19 -9.61 2.89
N TYR A 201 -13.14 -8.84 2.37
CA TYR A 201 -13.19 -8.49 0.95
C TYR A 201 -11.95 -7.71 0.51
N VAL A 202 -11.57 -6.65 1.25
CA VAL A 202 -10.35 -5.85 0.97
C VAL A 202 -9.10 -6.73 1.01
N GLN A 203 -8.97 -7.58 2.04
CA GLN A 203 -7.82 -8.47 2.21
C GLN A 203 -7.71 -9.49 1.07
N ARG A 204 -8.82 -10.16 0.71
CA ARG A 204 -8.83 -11.17 -0.36
C ARG A 204 -8.60 -10.55 -1.73
N LEU A 205 -9.20 -9.39 -2.01
CA LEU A 205 -9.00 -8.67 -3.28
C LEU A 205 -7.56 -8.15 -3.41
N GLY A 206 -7.01 -7.57 -2.34
CA GLY A 206 -5.62 -7.14 -2.29
C GLY A 206 -4.65 -8.29 -2.50
N PHE A 207 -4.92 -9.44 -1.88
CA PHE A 207 -4.13 -10.65 -2.07
C PHE A 207 -4.15 -11.11 -3.53
N HIS A 208 -5.34 -11.19 -4.15
CA HIS A 208 -5.48 -11.56 -5.56
C HIS A 208 -4.68 -10.64 -6.49
N ILE A 209 -4.82 -9.32 -6.31
CA ILE A 209 -4.11 -8.32 -7.11
C ILE A 209 -2.59 -8.45 -6.95
N GLN A 210 -2.11 -8.69 -5.72
CA GLN A 210 -0.70 -8.88 -5.45
C GLN A 210 -0.15 -10.12 -6.18
N VAL A 211 -0.90 -11.22 -6.17
CA VAL A 211 -0.53 -12.46 -6.88
C VAL A 211 -0.50 -12.22 -8.38
N GLU A 212 -1.54 -11.61 -8.95
CA GLU A 212 -1.63 -11.30 -10.37
C GLU A 212 -0.47 -10.41 -10.83
N ARG A 213 -0.13 -9.39 -10.03
CA ARG A 213 1.00 -8.49 -10.29
C ARG A 213 2.34 -9.22 -10.34
N ILE A 214 2.61 -10.09 -9.35
CA ILE A 214 3.86 -10.87 -9.32
C ILE A 214 3.89 -11.84 -10.49
N TYR A 215 2.78 -12.52 -10.76
CA TYR A 215 2.65 -13.45 -11.88
C TYR A 215 2.98 -12.78 -13.22
N LYS A 216 2.35 -11.63 -13.51
CA LYS A 216 2.62 -10.84 -14.73
C LYS A 216 4.08 -10.40 -14.83
N ALA A 217 4.69 -10.01 -13.71
CA ALA A 217 6.12 -9.67 -13.69
C ALA A 217 7.00 -10.89 -13.99
N THR A 218 6.68 -12.05 -13.41
CA THR A 218 7.40 -13.30 -13.64
C THR A 218 7.30 -13.77 -15.09
N LEU A 219 6.12 -13.67 -15.72
CA LEU A 219 5.95 -13.99 -17.14
C LEU A 219 6.84 -13.11 -18.02
N ARG A 220 6.79 -11.78 -17.83
CA ARG A 220 7.63 -10.82 -18.58
C ARG A 220 9.12 -11.09 -18.41
N SER A 221 9.57 -11.46 -17.20
CA SER A 221 10.97 -11.83 -16.98
C SER A 221 11.36 -13.12 -17.71
N LYS A 222 10.48 -14.13 -17.75
CA LYS A 222 10.74 -15.37 -18.49
C LYS A 222 10.80 -15.12 -20.01
N GLU A 223 9.93 -14.27 -20.54
CA GLU A 223 9.94 -13.86 -21.95
C GLU A 223 11.26 -13.16 -22.33
N GLN A 224 11.74 -12.24 -21.49
CA GLN A 224 13.02 -11.54 -21.73
C GLN A 224 14.22 -12.50 -21.71
N ILE A 225 14.22 -13.50 -20.83
CA ILE A 225 15.28 -14.52 -20.78
C ILE A 225 15.28 -15.37 -22.05
N ASN A 226 14.11 -15.72 -22.58
CA ASN A 226 14.01 -16.49 -23.81
C ASN A 226 14.49 -15.71 -25.04
N ILE A 227 14.33 -14.39 -25.08
CA ILE A 227 14.86 -13.52 -26.15
C ILE A 227 16.39 -13.43 -26.10
N LEU A 228 16.97 -13.42 -24.90
CA LEU A 228 18.40 -13.23 -24.70
C LEU A 228 19.23 -14.51 -24.84
N LYS A 229 18.62 -15.69 -24.91
CA LYS A 229 19.35 -16.93 -25.23
C LYS A 229 19.80 -16.84 -26.68
N PRO A 230 21.10 -16.61 -26.97
CA PRO A 230 21.58 -16.57 -28.33
C PRO A 230 21.32 -17.94 -28.96
N LEU A 231 20.88 -17.95 -30.20
CA LEU A 231 20.78 -19.13 -31.06
C LEU A 231 22.19 -19.66 -31.40
N ASP A 232 23.01 -19.97 -30.40
CA ASP A 232 24.29 -20.66 -30.57
C ASP A 232 24.07 -22.18 -30.82
N GLU A 233 22.99 -22.52 -31.53
CA GLU A 233 22.70 -23.89 -32.00
C GLU A 233 23.40 -24.21 -33.33
N ASN A 234 24.25 -23.30 -33.84
CA ASN A 234 25.19 -23.63 -34.92
C ASN A 234 26.59 -24.01 -34.41
N SER A 235 26.75 -24.33 -33.12
CA SER A 235 27.99 -24.95 -32.60
C SER A 235 27.85 -26.47 -32.51
N GLU A 236 27.60 -27.11 -33.65
CA GLU A 236 27.90 -28.53 -33.84
C GLU A 236 29.05 -28.71 -34.84
N MET A 237 29.86 -29.72 -34.55
CA MET A 237 31.02 -30.24 -35.30
C MET A 237 32.39 -29.54 -35.12
N ILE A 238 33.00 -29.61 -33.93
CA ILE A 238 34.39 -30.09 -33.83
C ILE A 238 34.60 -31.02 -32.61
N SER A 239 34.55 -32.31 -32.92
CA SER A 239 35.33 -33.46 -32.41
C SER A 239 35.30 -33.89 -30.92
N PRO A 240 35.23 -35.21 -30.66
CA PRO A 240 35.22 -35.78 -29.31
C PRO A 240 36.60 -36.32 -28.91
N PHE A 241 37.62 -35.52 -28.56
CA PHE A 241 38.86 -36.09 -27.99
C PHE A 241 39.68 -35.08 -27.17
N LYS A 242 39.63 -35.20 -25.83
CA LYS A 242 40.79 -35.53 -24.96
C LYS A 242 40.51 -35.15 -23.50
N SER A 243 40.84 -36.11 -22.65
CA SER A 243 40.76 -36.15 -21.20
C SER A 243 41.41 -34.94 -20.48
N PRO A 244 40.85 -34.48 -19.35
CA PRO A 244 41.45 -33.41 -18.58
C PRO A 244 42.65 -33.93 -17.78
N LYS A 245 43.86 -33.57 -18.24
CA LYS A 245 45.08 -33.65 -17.42
C LYS A 245 45.08 -32.50 -16.42
N THR A 246 45.12 -32.89 -15.14
CA THR A 246 45.83 -32.24 -14.02
C THR A 246 45.67 -30.73 -13.83
N SER A 247 44.95 -30.40 -12.75
CA SER A 247 44.81 -29.10 -12.10
C SER A 247 46.13 -28.35 -11.91
N PRO A 248 46.26 -27.08 -12.34
CA PRO A 248 47.31 -26.20 -11.85
C PRO A 248 46.88 -25.63 -10.49
N ARG A 249 47.68 -25.98 -9.48
CA ARG A 249 47.65 -25.50 -8.10
C ARG A 249 47.64 -23.96 -8.07
N LEU A 250 46.55 -23.36 -7.59
CA LEU A 250 46.46 -21.93 -7.29
C LEU A 250 47.55 -21.56 -6.26
N LYS A 251 48.59 -20.87 -6.71
CA LYS A 251 49.51 -20.18 -5.82
C LYS A 251 48.82 -18.92 -5.31
N GLN A 252 48.65 -18.84 -3.99
CA GLN A 252 48.21 -17.65 -3.29
C GLN A 252 49.23 -16.53 -3.51
N GLN A 253 48.96 -15.61 -4.43
CA GLN A 253 49.68 -14.35 -4.52
C GLN A 253 49.14 -13.40 -3.44
N LYS A 254 49.98 -13.13 -2.44
CA LYS A 254 49.79 -12.05 -1.47
C LYS A 254 49.92 -10.72 -2.22
N SER A 255 48.84 -9.95 -2.29
CA SER A 255 48.86 -8.57 -2.79
C SER A 255 49.43 -7.64 -1.72
N THR A 256 50.70 -7.26 -1.85
CA THR A 256 51.29 -6.12 -1.15
C THR A 256 51.04 -4.85 -1.97
N LEU A 257 50.04 -4.07 -1.57
CA LEU A 257 49.84 -2.70 -2.05
C LEU A 257 50.92 -1.80 -1.43
N LYS A 258 51.89 -1.36 -2.24
CA LYS A 258 52.72 -0.20 -1.92
C LYS A 258 51.98 1.05 -2.39
N LEU A 259 51.60 1.92 -1.44
CA LEU A 259 51.25 3.31 -1.75
C LEU A 259 52.53 4.01 -2.22
N GLY A 260 52.52 4.50 -3.46
CA GLY A 260 53.50 5.44 -3.99
C GLY A 260 52.88 6.84 -3.99
N ASP A 261 53.57 7.77 -3.34
CA ASP A 261 53.28 9.20 -3.32
C ASP A 261 53.45 9.83 -4.71
N GLY A 262 52.53 10.73 -5.02
CA GLY A 262 52.75 11.91 -5.85
C GLY A 262 52.91 11.70 -7.36
N LEU A 263 51.88 12.09 -8.13
CA LEU A 263 52.04 13.10 -9.19
C LEU A 263 50.69 13.52 -9.77
N VAL A 264 50.52 14.84 -9.75
CA VAL A 264 49.42 15.64 -10.27
C VAL A 264 49.20 15.34 -11.76
N THR A 265 48.02 14.83 -12.13
CA THR A 265 47.47 14.99 -13.48
C THR A 265 45.96 15.23 -13.41
N LYS A 266 45.51 16.13 -14.28
CA LYS A 266 44.21 16.82 -14.28
C LYS A 266 43.04 15.84 -14.56
N PRO A 267 41.82 16.09 -14.03
CA PRO A 267 40.67 15.25 -14.32
C PRO A 267 40.15 15.48 -15.74
N ILE A 268 39.99 14.38 -16.48
CA ILE A 268 39.27 14.27 -17.75
C ILE A 268 37.77 14.25 -17.42
N PRO A 269 36.95 15.18 -17.94
CA PRO A 269 35.51 15.14 -17.72
C PRO A 269 34.87 14.06 -18.58
N LEU A 270 34.20 13.12 -17.90
CA LEU A 270 33.55 11.94 -18.46
C LEU A 270 32.05 12.19 -18.74
N PHE A 271 31.67 13.29 -19.42
CA PHE A 271 30.31 13.45 -19.95
C PHE A 271 30.27 14.37 -21.18
N PRO A 272 29.69 13.95 -22.31
CA PRO A 272 29.35 14.87 -23.39
C PRO A 272 28.12 15.70 -22.99
N SER A 273 28.31 17.01 -22.83
CA SER A 273 27.23 17.98 -22.67
C SER A 273 26.58 18.26 -24.04
N ASN A 274 25.52 17.52 -24.37
CA ASN A 274 24.64 17.90 -25.48
C ASN A 274 23.57 18.86 -24.95
N GLY A 275 23.81 20.15 -25.23
CA GLY A 275 22.84 21.22 -25.00
C GLY A 275 21.69 21.14 -26.00
N THR A 276 20.56 20.59 -25.57
CA THR A 276 19.26 20.83 -26.21
C THR A 276 18.53 21.93 -25.45
N LYS A 277 18.49 23.12 -26.05
CA LYS A 277 17.66 24.24 -25.62
C LYS A 277 16.19 23.82 -25.76
N PHE A 278 15.50 23.57 -24.64
CA PHE A 278 14.05 23.48 -24.64
C PHE A 278 13.48 24.90 -24.75
N VAL A 279 12.82 25.16 -25.88
CA VAL A 279 12.02 26.35 -26.12
C VAL A 279 10.67 26.16 -25.42
N SER A 280 10.33 27.09 -24.54
CA SER A 280 9.04 27.13 -23.83
C SER A 280 7.87 27.24 -24.80
N PRO A 281 6.76 26.49 -24.62
CA PRO A 281 5.57 26.66 -25.44
C PRO A 281 4.91 28.01 -25.16
N THR A 282 4.82 28.81 -26.21
CA THR A 282 4.17 30.11 -26.25
C THR A 282 2.66 29.95 -26.09
N LYS A 283 2.06 30.79 -25.24
CA LYS A 283 0.62 31.02 -25.11
C LYS A 283 -0.03 31.19 -26.50
N ARG A 284 -0.89 30.24 -26.91
CA ARG A 284 -1.89 30.49 -27.95
C ARG A 284 -3.15 31.07 -27.29
N ARG A 285 -3.27 32.38 -27.48
CA ARG A 285 -4.46 33.21 -27.31
C ARG A 285 -5.32 33.00 -28.55
N ASN A 286 -6.52 32.43 -28.41
CA ASN A 286 -7.55 32.55 -29.44
C ASN A 286 -8.78 33.23 -28.83
N SER A 287 -9.01 34.42 -29.41
CA SER A 287 -10.25 35.13 -29.69
C SER A 287 -11.49 34.23 -29.85
N GLU A 288 -12.60 34.53 -29.19
CA GLU A 288 -13.63 35.50 -29.62
C GLU A 288 -14.64 34.83 -30.55
N LEU A 289 -15.80 34.49 -29.97
CA LEU A 289 -17.07 34.59 -30.68
C LEU A 289 -18.13 34.92 -29.64
N ALA A 290 -18.58 36.17 -29.71
CA ALA A 290 -19.73 36.68 -29.00
C ALA A 290 -21.01 36.12 -29.64
N GLU A 291 -22.01 35.85 -28.83
CA GLU A 291 -23.38 36.17 -29.19
C GLU A 291 -24.17 36.55 -27.92
N GLU A 292 -24.83 37.69 -28.05
CA GLU A 292 -25.60 38.42 -27.06
C GLU A 292 -26.88 37.66 -26.68
N MET A 293 -27.25 37.69 -25.41
CA MET A 293 -28.65 37.96 -25.03
C MET A 293 -28.69 38.67 -23.68
N HIS A 294 -29.20 39.91 -23.72
CA HIS A 294 -29.44 40.78 -22.60
C HIS A 294 -30.64 40.32 -21.76
N SER A 295 -30.48 40.28 -20.43
CA SER A 295 -31.59 40.56 -19.51
C SER A 295 -31.05 41.24 -18.25
N ALA A 296 -31.41 42.50 -18.10
CA ALA A 296 -31.03 43.39 -17.02
C ALA A 296 -31.63 42.94 -15.67
N LEU A 297 -30.79 42.91 -14.64
CA LEU A 297 -31.20 42.84 -13.24
C LEU A 297 -30.53 43.97 -12.44
N PRO A 298 -31.25 44.57 -11.46
CA PRO A 298 -30.82 45.76 -10.74
C PRO A 298 -29.71 45.50 -9.69
N PRO A 299 -28.92 46.54 -9.33
CA PRO A 299 -27.76 46.40 -8.44
C PRO A 299 -28.14 46.19 -6.97
N PRO A 300 -27.37 45.38 -6.21
CA PRO A 300 -27.56 45.21 -4.77
C PRO A 300 -27.03 46.42 -3.97
N PRO A 301 -27.67 46.77 -2.83
CA PRO A 301 -27.25 47.87 -1.97
C PRO A 301 -25.94 47.57 -1.22
N ALA A 302 -25.18 48.64 -1.02
CA ALA A 302 -23.83 48.67 -0.47
C ALA A 302 -23.71 48.06 0.94
N ALA A 303 -22.64 47.25 1.12
CA ALA A 303 -22.24 46.70 2.40
C ALA A 303 -21.58 47.77 3.30
N PRO A 304 -21.82 47.76 4.62
CA PRO A 304 -21.22 48.71 5.55
C PRO A 304 -19.76 48.37 5.88
N THR A 305 -18.90 49.38 5.76
CA THR A 305 -17.50 49.40 6.17
C THR A 305 -17.36 49.33 7.69
N LEU A 306 -16.96 48.17 8.22
CA LEU A 306 -16.59 48.03 9.62
C LEU A 306 -15.14 48.52 9.84
N LYS A 307 -15.03 49.58 10.65
CA LYS A 307 -13.76 50.17 11.10
C LYS A 307 -13.00 49.18 12.00
N ALA A 308 -11.78 48.82 11.61
CA ALA A 308 -10.86 48.05 12.44
C ALA A 308 -10.39 48.91 13.63
N ARG A 309 -10.82 48.55 14.84
CA ARG A 309 -10.34 49.12 16.11
C ARG A 309 -9.10 48.34 16.56
N ALA A 310 -7.92 48.94 16.35
CA ALA A 310 -6.65 48.42 16.83
C ALA A 310 -6.52 48.67 18.35
N SER A 311 -6.70 47.63 19.14
CA SER A 311 -6.44 47.64 20.59
C SER A 311 -5.03 47.09 20.84
N ARG A 312 -4.07 48.00 20.97
CA ARG A 312 -2.66 47.71 21.24
C ARG A 312 -2.48 47.58 22.77
N MET A 313 -2.56 46.36 23.31
CA MET A 313 -2.15 46.14 24.71
C MET A 313 -0.63 46.02 24.78
N ARG A 314 -0.01 47.03 25.42
CA ARG A 314 1.35 46.97 25.96
C ARG A 314 1.35 46.00 27.13
N LEU A 315 2.23 45.00 27.10
CA LEU A 315 2.60 44.21 28.26
C LEU A 315 4.07 44.48 28.58
N ASN A 316 4.28 44.70 29.86
CA ASN A 316 5.48 45.24 30.45
C ASN A 316 6.63 44.24 30.47
N GLU A 317 7.78 44.85 30.25
CA GLU A 317 9.15 44.45 30.50
C GLU A 317 9.37 44.08 31.98
N ALA A 318 9.90 42.89 32.25
CA ALA A 318 10.58 42.57 33.50
C ALA A 318 11.40 41.26 33.39
N THR A 319 12.70 41.42 33.58
CA THR A 319 13.58 40.52 34.35
C THR A 319 14.11 39.25 33.69
N SER A 320 15.28 39.40 33.08
CA SER A 320 16.32 38.36 32.88
C SER A 320 16.98 37.91 34.20
N PRO A 321 17.44 36.64 34.29
CA PRO A 321 18.75 36.35 34.90
C PRO A 321 19.51 35.24 34.10
N PRO A 322 20.71 34.76 34.51
CA PRO A 322 21.93 34.94 33.74
C PRO A 322 22.40 33.70 32.97
N ARG A 323 23.25 34.00 31.98
CA ARG A 323 23.86 33.12 30.99
C ARG A 323 25.04 32.34 31.59
N THR A 324 24.90 31.03 31.79
CA THR A 324 26.03 30.11 32.01
C THR A 324 26.48 29.50 30.68
N LYS A 325 27.77 29.68 30.37
CA LYS A 325 28.45 29.14 29.19
C LYS A 325 28.89 27.71 29.47
N VAL A 326 28.55 26.76 28.60
CA VAL A 326 29.16 25.42 28.53
C VAL A 326 29.51 25.13 27.07
N PRO A 327 30.74 24.69 26.74
CA PRO A 327 31.12 24.32 25.38
C PRO A 327 30.73 22.85 25.11
N SER A 328 29.89 22.62 24.09
CA SER A 328 29.55 21.29 23.59
C SER A 328 30.34 21.00 22.32
N ALA A 329 31.21 20.00 22.39
CA ALA A 329 32.02 19.51 21.29
C ALA A 329 31.21 18.51 20.43
N SER A 330 31.12 18.79 19.13
CA SER A 330 30.45 17.94 18.15
C SER A 330 31.34 16.76 17.71
N PRO A 331 30.85 15.50 17.72
CA PRO A 331 31.57 14.39 17.09
C PRO A 331 31.24 14.30 15.59
N LYS A 332 32.28 14.30 14.76
CA LYS A 332 32.22 13.99 13.32
C LYS A 332 31.81 12.52 13.13
N ARG A 333 30.62 12.27 12.57
CA ARG A 333 30.20 10.95 12.10
C ARG A 333 30.81 10.66 10.73
N THR A 334 31.64 9.63 10.65
CA THR A 334 32.15 9.05 9.41
C THR A 334 31.08 8.18 8.74
N LEU A 335 30.96 8.30 7.41
CA LEU A 335 30.11 7.47 6.57
C LEU A 335 30.52 5.99 6.70
N ARG A 336 29.59 5.13 7.12
CA ARG A 336 29.73 3.68 6.97
C ARG A 336 29.09 3.24 5.65
N GLU A 337 29.87 2.50 4.88
CA GLU A 337 29.50 1.87 3.62
C GLU A 337 28.35 0.88 3.81
N LYS A 338 27.37 0.93 2.90
CA LYS A 338 26.26 -0.02 2.83
C LYS A 338 26.73 -1.26 2.03
N PRO A 339 26.65 -2.48 2.56
CA PRO A 339 26.73 -3.67 1.73
C PRO A 339 25.42 -3.82 0.94
N SER A 340 25.51 -3.59 -0.36
CA SER A 340 24.49 -3.94 -1.33
C SER A 340 24.69 -5.39 -1.80
N MET A 341 23.60 -6.06 -2.20
CA MET A 341 23.55 -7.34 -2.92
C MET A 341 23.80 -8.64 -2.12
N SER A 342 22.75 -9.21 -1.50
CA SER A 342 22.74 -10.64 -1.12
C SER A 342 21.39 -11.36 -1.29
N ILE A 343 20.50 -10.88 -2.17
CA ILE A 343 19.19 -11.51 -2.43
C ILE A 343 19.29 -12.82 -3.24
N LEU A 344 20.44 -13.12 -3.87
CA LEU A 344 20.61 -14.29 -4.75
C LEU A 344 21.21 -15.54 -4.07
N LYS A 345 21.33 -15.58 -2.74
CA LYS A 345 21.85 -16.78 -2.01
C LYS A 345 20.79 -17.55 -1.21
N LEU A 346 19.51 -17.15 -1.28
CA LEU A 346 18.42 -17.78 -0.52
C LEU A 346 18.00 -19.14 -1.07
N ASP A 347 18.12 -19.37 -2.38
CA ASP A 347 17.67 -20.62 -3.01
C ASP A 347 18.50 -21.84 -2.59
N LYS A 348 19.78 -21.63 -2.27
CA LYS A 348 20.68 -22.70 -1.83
C LYS A 348 20.41 -23.15 -0.39
N LEU A 349 19.92 -22.24 0.47
CA LEU A 349 19.53 -22.56 1.85
C LEU A 349 18.16 -23.25 1.91
N TYR A 350 17.26 -22.96 0.96
CA TYR A 350 15.96 -23.64 0.89
C TYR A 350 16.08 -25.11 0.50
N ALA A 351 16.93 -25.43 -0.48
CA ALA A 351 17.21 -26.81 -0.87
C ALA A 351 17.82 -27.64 0.29
N GLN A 352 18.65 -27.02 1.13
CA GLN A 352 19.28 -27.67 2.28
C GLN A 352 18.31 -27.89 3.46
N SER A 353 17.30 -27.03 3.63
CA SER A 353 16.29 -27.15 4.69
C SER A 353 15.23 -28.24 4.44
N GLN A 354 14.99 -28.62 3.18
CA GLN A 354 14.05 -29.70 2.87
C GLN A 354 14.63 -31.09 3.14
N THR A 355 15.95 -31.26 3.02
CA THR A 355 16.62 -32.53 3.32
C THR A 355 16.60 -32.86 4.81
N GLN A 356 16.67 -31.86 5.69
CA GLN A 356 16.64 -32.07 7.15
C GLN A 356 15.25 -32.41 7.70
N ARG A 357 14.17 -31.86 7.11
CA ARG A 357 12.79 -32.15 7.56
C ARG A 357 12.29 -33.57 7.29
N THR A 358 12.99 -34.34 6.46
CA THR A 358 12.61 -35.72 6.17
C THR A 358 13.17 -36.71 7.21
N GLN A 359 14.11 -36.30 8.08
CA GLN A 359 14.72 -37.19 9.08
C GLN A 359 14.18 -37.02 10.52
N GLU A 360 13.49 -35.92 10.84
CA GLU A 360 12.98 -35.69 12.22
C GLU A 360 11.51 -36.11 12.44
N LYS A 361 10.83 -36.65 11.42
CA LYS A 361 9.41 -37.03 11.50
C LYS A 361 9.11 -38.40 12.15
N ALA A 362 10.08 -38.99 12.85
CA ALA A 362 9.92 -40.30 13.49
C ALA A 362 9.90 -40.26 15.04
N HIS A 363 10.01 -39.08 15.67
CA HIS A 363 10.10 -39.01 17.13
C HIS A 363 9.53 -37.69 17.68
N ASP A 364 8.21 -37.49 17.63
CA ASP A 364 7.50 -36.76 18.69
C ASP A 364 5.98 -36.86 18.51
N SER A 365 5.40 -37.82 19.21
CA SER A 365 3.99 -37.82 19.59
C SER A 365 3.90 -37.35 21.03
N PHE A 366 2.92 -36.49 21.33
CA PHE A 366 2.45 -36.10 22.67
C PHE A 366 2.76 -34.64 23.08
N LEU A 367 1.86 -33.72 22.67
CA LEU A 367 1.16 -32.78 23.56
C LEU A 367 0.14 -32.00 22.73
N GLU A 368 -1.13 -32.38 22.94
CA GLU A 368 -2.32 -31.77 22.35
C GLU A 368 -2.61 -30.47 23.12
N TYR A 369 -2.48 -29.33 22.44
CA TYR A 369 -2.88 -28.02 22.95
C TYR A 369 -4.02 -27.51 22.07
N ASP A 370 -5.24 -27.59 22.59
CA ASP A 370 -6.43 -27.00 21.99
C ASP A 370 -6.27 -25.47 21.97
N SER A 371 -6.23 -24.90 20.77
CA SER A 371 -6.32 -23.47 20.52
C SER A 371 -7.23 -23.23 19.33
N ASP A 372 -8.50 -22.97 19.65
CA ASP A 372 -9.65 -22.80 18.75
C ASP A 372 -9.66 -21.53 17.88
N ASP A 373 -8.51 -20.88 17.64
CA ASP A 373 -8.44 -19.63 16.87
C ASP A 373 -7.74 -19.75 15.50
N SER A 374 -7.72 -20.97 14.93
CA SER A 374 -7.19 -21.24 13.58
C SER A 374 -8.26 -21.25 12.46
N SER A 375 -9.54 -21.15 12.81
CA SER A 375 -10.67 -21.35 11.89
C SER A 375 -10.86 -20.25 10.83
N VAL A 376 -10.20 -19.09 10.97
CA VAL A 376 -10.27 -18.02 9.96
C VAL A 376 -9.34 -18.29 8.77
N LEU A 377 -8.32 -19.16 8.93
CA LEU A 377 -7.32 -19.45 7.89
C LEU A 377 -7.57 -20.76 7.11
N SER A 378 -8.29 -21.73 7.68
CA SER A 378 -8.76 -22.91 6.91
C SER A 378 -9.72 -22.52 5.79
N GLY A 379 -10.43 -21.39 5.93
CA GLY A 379 -11.26 -20.80 4.86
C GLY A 379 -10.48 -20.19 3.67
N PHE A 380 -9.14 -20.29 3.66
CA PHE A 380 -8.28 -19.88 2.55
C PHE A 380 -7.90 -21.05 1.63
N GLU A 381 -8.14 -22.31 2.05
CA GLU A 381 -7.71 -23.51 1.32
C GLU A 381 -8.66 -23.91 0.19
N ASP A 382 -9.96 -23.57 0.27
CA ASP A 382 -10.96 -23.79 -0.81
C ASP A 382 -10.86 -22.79 -1.98
N ALA A 383 -9.67 -22.23 -2.21
CA ALA A 383 -9.37 -21.31 -3.31
C ALA A 383 -8.91 -22.04 -4.58
N SER A 384 -9.31 -23.30 -4.78
CA SER A 384 -9.09 -24.06 -6.02
C SER A 384 -9.92 -23.52 -7.20
N ASP A 385 -11.01 -22.82 -6.92
CA ASP A 385 -11.96 -22.41 -7.97
C ASP A 385 -11.60 -21.09 -8.72
N PHE A 386 -10.49 -20.44 -8.34
CA PHE A 386 -9.89 -19.34 -9.11
C PHE A 386 -8.53 -19.73 -9.70
N SER A 387 -8.21 -21.03 -9.73
CA SER A 387 -6.90 -21.50 -10.18
C SER A 387 -6.71 -21.46 -11.69
N ASN A 388 -7.74 -21.09 -12.45
CA ASN A 388 -7.55 -20.79 -13.86
C ASN A 388 -6.91 -19.41 -13.97
N PRO A 389 -5.66 -19.31 -14.49
CA PRO A 389 -5.06 -18.01 -14.77
C PRO A 389 -6.03 -17.23 -15.67
N PRO A 390 -6.15 -15.90 -15.50
CA PRO A 390 -7.03 -15.11 -16.34
C PRO A 390 -6.70 -15.43 -17.80
N ASN A 391 -7.69 -15.98 -18.51
CA ASN A 391 -7.54 -16.36 -19.90
C ASN A 391 -7.36 -15.05 -20.66
N GLU A 392 -6.11 -14.69 -20.99
CA GLU A 392 -5.79 -13.54 -21.85
C GLU A 392 -6.22 -13.88 -23.29
N GLY A 393 -7.53 -13.99 -23.49
CA GLY A 393 -8.15 -14.19 -24.79
C GLY A 393 -8.29 -12.86 -25.52
N SER A 394 -7.89 -12.88 -26.79
CA SER A 394 -8.18 -11.88 -27.83
C SER A 394 -7.24 -10.67 -27.88
N ALA A 395 -5.96 -10.91 -28.17
CA ALA A 395 -5.22 -9.99 -29.03
C ALA A 395 -5.86 -10.05 -30.43
N SER A 396 -6.51 -8.97 -30.84
CA SER A 396 -7.12 -8.82 -32.16
C SER A 396 -6.06 -9.00 -33.25
N SER A 397 -6.27 -10.01 -34.10
CA SER A 397 -5.51 -10.24 -35.31
C SER A 397 -5.73 -9.06 -36.27
N VAL A 398 -4.68 -8.25 -36.44
CA VAL A 398 -4.56 -7.36 -37.60
C VAL A 398 -3.34 -7.84 -38.38
N THR A 399 -3.65 -8.56 -39.45
CA THR A 399 -2.83 -8.78 -40.66
C THR A 399 -2.41 -7.39 -41.21
N SER A 400 -1.26 -7.09 -41.81
CA SER A 400 -0.38 -7.85 -42.69
C SER A 400 0.93 -7.05 -42.81
N GLY A 401 2.10 -7.67 -42.66
CA GLY A 401 3.38 -6.97 -42.80
C GLY A 401 4.56 -7.93 -42.87
N SER A 402 5.09 -8.09 -44.08
CA SER A 402 6.07 -9.08 -44.54
C SER A 402 7.37 -9.18 -43.72
N GLY A 403 7.77 -10.43 -43.40
CA GLY A 403 9.17 -10.85 -43.51
C GLY A 403 10.04 -10.93 -42.25
N VAL A 404 9.51 -10.72 -41.05
CA VAL A 404 10.31 -10.94 -39.83
C VAL A 404 10.19 -12.40 -39.42
N SER A 405 11.32 -13.12 -39.50
CA SER A 405 11.53 -14.47 -38.96
C SER A 405 10.70 -14.68 -37.70
N SER A 406 9.61 -15.45 -37.82
CA SER A 406 8.78 -15.86 -36.71
C SER A 406 9.60 -16.82 -35.87
N GLY A 407 10.46 -16.26 -35.02
CA GLY A 407 11.15 -16.99 -33.99
C GLY A 407 10.09 -17.75 -33.21
N ILE A 408 10.24 -19.07 -33.17
CA ILE A 408 9.35 -19.97 -32.44
C ILE A 408 9.51 -19.62 -30.96
N PHE A 409 8.74 -18.65 -30.49
CA PHE A 409 8.58 -18.40 -29.08
C PHE A 409 7.87 -19.63 -28.51
N MET A 410 8.62 -20.46 -27.78
CA MET A 410 8.05 -21.53 -26.95
C MET A 410 7.08 -20.88 -25.96
N ALA A 411 5.81 -20.85 -26.31
CA ALA A 411 4.76 -20.36 -25.44
C ALA A 411 4.68 -21.28 -24.21
N MET A 412 4.68 -20.69 -23.01
CA MET A 412 4.51 -21.48 -21.77
C MET A 412 3.24 -22.32 -21.86
N THR A 413 3.36 -23.58 -21.50
CA THR A 413 2.22 -24.49 -21.42
C THR A 413 1.23 -24.00 -20.36
N LEU A 414 -0.04 -24.42 -20.46
CA LEU A 414 -1.08 -24.05 -19.49
C LEU A 414 -0.73 -24.53 -18.07
N GLU A 415 -0.11 -25.71 -17.96
CA GLU A 415 0.36 -26.28 -16.70
C GLU A 415 1.47 -25.45 -16.06
N GLU A 416 2.46 -24.99 -16.85
CA GLU A 416 3.51 -24.11 -16.35
C GLU A 416 2.97 -22.75 -15.92
N LYS A 417 1.98 -22.21 -16.64
CA LYS A 417 1.28 -20.96 -16.28
C LYS A 417 0.56 -21.13 -14.94
N LYS A 418 -0.18 -22.23 -14.76
CA LYS A 418 -0.87 -22.55 -13.50
C LYS A 418 0.13 -22.75 -12.35
N GLY A 419 1.18 -23.55 -12.55
CA GLY A 419 2.22 -23.77 -11.55
C GLY A 419 2.96 -22.49 -11.17
N THR A 420 3.23 -21.60 -12.13
CA THR A 420 3.82 -20.28 -11.84
C THR A 420 2.86 -19.42 -11.02
N TYR A 421 1.56 -19.41 -11.34
CA TYR A 421 0.56 -18.67 -10.56
C TYR A 421 0.44 -19.18 -9.12
N ASP A 422 0.41 -20.50 -8.92
CA ASP A 422 0.36 -21.12 -7.60
C ASP A 422 1.64 -20.82 -6.77
N ASN A 423 2.81 -20.78 -7.41
CA ASN A 423 4.04 -20.34 -6.76
C ASN A 423 3.96 -18.87 -6.32
N CYS A 424 3.41 -17.98 -7.16
CA CYS A 424 3.18 -16.57 -6.77
C CYS A 424 2.20 -16.48 -5.59
N LYS A 425 1.11 -17.26 -5.61
CA LYS A 425 0.13 -17.36 -4.52
C LYS A 425 0.78 -17.80 -3.20
N CYS A 426 1.61 -18.84 -3.25
CA CYS A 426 2.37 -19.33 -2.11
C CYS A 426 3.33 -18.27 -1.57
N ALA A 427 4.06 -17.59 -2.45
CA ALA A 427 5.00 -16.53 -2.06
C ALA A 427 4.32 -15.36 -1.34
N VAL A 428 3.15 -14.91 -1.81
CA VAL A 428 2.37 -13.85 -1.13
C VAL A 428 1.90 -14.33 0.24
N ARG A 429 1.38 -15.57 0.34
CA ARG A 429 0.93 -16.15 1.61
C ARG A 429 2.07 -16.22 2.64
N ILE A 430 3.23 -16.75 2.24
CA ILE A 430 4.41 -16.82 3.12
C ILE A 430 4.79 -15.42 3.62
N ARG A 431 4.70 -14.40 2.77
CA ARG A 431 5.03 -13.03 3.15
C ARG A 431 4.04 -12.47 4.18
N VAL A 432 2.73 -12.69 4.00
CA VAL A 432 1.70 -12.28 4.97
C VAL A 432 1.88 -13.00 6.31
N GLU A 433 2.13 -14.31 6.29
CA GLU A 433 2.34 -15.09 7.52
C GLU A 433 3.60 -14.64 8.29
N ARG A 434 4.69 -14.32 7.59
CA ARG A 434 5.88 -13.73 8.23
C ARG A 434 5.55 -12.41 8.91
N GLU A 435 4.76 -11.57 8.25
CA GLU A 435 4.35 -10.27 8.80
C GLU A 435 3.48 -10.43 10.05
N LYS A 436 2.52 -11.36 10.00
CA LYS A 436 1.68 -11.74 11.14
C LYS A 436 2.50 -12.20 12.34
N GLN A 437 3.49 -13.08 12.11
CA GLN A 437 4.38 -13.54 13.18
C GLN A 437 5.21 -12.38 13.78
N LEU A 438 5.67 -11.44 12.96
CA LEU A 438 6.38 -10.25 13.45
C LEU A 438 5.48 -9.37 14.33
N ILE A 439 4.22 -9.14 13.93
CA ILE A 439 3.25 -8.38 14.74
C ILE A 439 3.00 -9.08 16.08
N ARG A 440 2.75 -10.40 16.07
CA ARG A 440 2.53 -11.19 17.29
C ARG A 440 3.72 -11.13 18.24
N LYS A 441 4.95 -11.30 17.73
CA LYS A 441 6.17 -11.21 18.53
C LYS A 441 6.31 -9.83 19.20
N LYS A 442 6.01 -8.75 18.49
CA LYS A 442 6.04 -7.39 19.04
C LYS A 442 5.00 -7.17 20.12
N MET A 443 3.77 -7.65 19.90
CA MET A 443 2.71 -7.55 20.88
C MET A 443 3.09 -8.29 22.18
N ASN A 444 3.66 -9.49 22.06
CA ASN A 444 4.12 -10.25 23.22
C ASN A 444 5.28 -9.56 23.95
N ALA A 445 6.23 -8.96 23.21
CA ALA A 445 7.33 -8.19 23.81
C ALA A 445 6.82 -6.95 24.58
N ALA A 446 5.86 -6.21 24.00
CA ALA A 446 5.24 -5.06 24.66
C ALA A 446 4.46 -5.45 25.93
N VAL A 447 3.82 -6.62 25.96
CA VAL A 447 3.15 -7.15 27.16
C VAL A 447 4.17 -7.54 28.24
N GLN A 448 5.35 -8.02 27.86
CA GLN A 448 6.42 -8.36 28.80
C GLN A 448 7.09 -7.12 29.41
N GLU A 449 7.28 -6.04 28.64
CA GLU A 449 7.90 -4.79 29.12
C GLU A 449 7.02 -4.02 30.13
N ASN A 450 5.69 -4.22 30.07
CA ASN A 450 4.74 -3.60 30.99
C ASN A 450 4.49 -4.41 32.29
N ARG A 451 5.12 -5.58 32.44
CA ARG A 451 5.07 -6.40 33.66
C ARG A 451 6.35 -6.21 34.45
#